data_AF-A0A2V9UXS7-F1
#
_entry.id   AF-A0A2V9UXS7-F1
#
_cell.length_a   1.000
_cell.length_b   1.000
_cell.length_c   1.000
_cell.angle_alpha   90.00
_cell.angle_beta   90.00
_cell.angle_gamma   90.00
#
_symmetry.space_group_name_H-M   'P 1'
#
loop_
_entity.id
_entity.type
_entity.pdbx_description
1 polymer ?
#
loop_
_entity_poly.entity_id
_entity_poly.type
_entity_poly.pdbx_seq_one_letter_code
_entity_poly.pdbx_strand_id
1 'polypeptide(L)'
;MELTLRCKVKQGNIPLDLEKTIRVIKAPAEICPVCAGTGWKTVPDDPNTPGHKKDRRVTRCDCQLRARGQSLLVAAHIPRRYEHCELASYTPDFPGAHPSLGLGHLTASKFVEEYDPSDGTGLLIIGKIGTGKTHLAVGIIKELILSKGISCLFYDYRELLKEIQNSYNAAVQTTELDVLRPVFETDVLVLDELGAVKPTEWVWDTVSLILNSRYNDNRTTIITTNFEDQPAAGVAISLSAARAATRGETLGDRIGERMRSRLHEMCRIVTLDGTDFRQKLRSASYR
;
A
#
# COMPACT_ATOMS: atom_id res chain seq x y z
N MET A 1 -18.81 -39.28 -38.87
CA MET A 1 -19.71 -38.68 -39.87
C MET A 1 -19.91 -37.23 -39.50
N GLU A 2 -19.07 -36.37 -40.08
CA GLU A 2 -19.16 -34.91 -39.94
C GLU A 2 -20.39 -34.38 -40.67
N LEU A 3 -21.08 -33.42 -40.04
CA LEU A 3 -22.08 -32.57 -40.68
C LEU A 3 -21.49 -31.17 -40.82
N THR A 4 -21.16 -30.81 -42.05
CA THR A 4 -20.70 -29.49 -42.48
C THR A 4 -21.91 -28.62 -42.79
N LEU A 5 -21.99 -27.40 -42.24
CA LEU A 5 -22.78 -26.31 -42.82
C LEU A 5 -21.98 -25.01 -42.83
N ARG A 6 -21.94 -24.42 -44.03
CA ARG A 6 -21.07 -23.34 -44.51
C ARG A 6 -21.54 -21.97 -44.02
N CYS A 7 -20.59 -21.07 -43.72
CA CYS A 7 -20.82 -19.63 -43.81
C CYS A 7 -19.81 -19.01 -44.80
N LYS A 8 -20.33 -18.26 -45.78
CA LYS A 8 -19.60 -17.64 -46.90
C LYS A 8 -18.81 -16.42 -46.42
N VAL A 9 -17.50 -16.38 -46.67
CA VAL A 9 -16.69 -15.15 -46.56
C VAL A 9 -16.46 -14.59 -47.96
N LYS A 10 -16.89 -13.34 -48.18
CA LYS A 10 -16.63 -12.58 -49.41
C LYS A 10 -15.14 -12.24 -49.49
N GLN A 11 -14.55 -12.52 -50.65
CA GLN A 11 -13.22 -12.07 -51.04
C GLN A 11 -13.23 -10.55 -51.25
N GLY A 12 -12.37 -9.85 -50.52
CA GLY A 12 -12.06 -8.44 -50.70
C GLY A 12 -10.56 -8.26 -50.45
N ASN A 13 -9.85 -7.97 -51.52
CA ASN A 13 -8.39 -7.89 -51.63
C ASN A 13 -7.92 -6.49 -51.16
N ILE A 14 -7.16 -6.40 -50.06
CA ILE A 14 -6.40 -5.19 -49.65
C ILE A 14 -5.08 -5.65 -48.99
N PRO A 15 -3.92 -5.05 -49.34
CA PRO A 15 -2.62 -5.71 -49.24
C PRO A 15 -1.90 -5.55 -47.90
N LEU A 16 -1.13 -6.60 -47.57
CA LEU A 16 0.22 -6.69 -46.99
C LEU A 16 0.69 -5.67 -45.93
N ASP A 17 1.32 -6.25 -44.91
CA ASP A 17 2.24 -5.70 -43.90
C ASP A 17 1.64 -4.97 -42.69
N LEU A 18 1.52 -5.73 -41.58
CA LEU A 18 2.03 -5.33 -40.26
C LEU A 18 1.94 -6.48 -39.22
N GLU A 19 2.43 -7.67 -39.59
CA GLU A 19 2.81 -8.67 -38.58
C GLU A 19 4.16 -8.26 -37.96
N LYS A 20 4.12 -7.33 -37.00
CA LYS A 20 5.24 -7.17 -36.06
C LYS A 20 5.21 -8.34 -35.10
N THR A 21 5.84 -9.42 -35.51
CA THR A 21 6.25 -10.54 -34.65
C THR A 21 7.06 -9.95 -33.50
N ILE A 22 6.49 -9.91 -32.30
CA ILE A 22 7.23 -9.62 -31.07
C ILE A 22 8.17 -10.80 -30.86
N ARG A 23 9.38 -10.71 -31.40
CA ARG A 23 10.47 -11.58 -30.99
C ARG A 23 10.74 -11.27 -29.53
N VAL A 24 10.24 -12.11 -28.63
CA VAL A 24 10.69 -12.15 -27.25
C VAL A 24 12.16 -12.55 -27.30
N ILE A 25 13.04 -11.55 -27.32
CA ILE A 25 14.47 -11.75 -27.13
C ILE A 25 14.61 -12.25 -25.68
N LYS A 26 14.66 -13.57 -25.49
CA LYS A 26 15.15 -14.17 -24.24
C LYS A 26 16.62 -13.77 -24.14
N ALA A 27 16.89 -12.66 -23.46
CA ALA A 27 18.23 -12.38 -22.98
C ALA A 27 18.68 -13.61 -22.16
N PRO A 28 19.93 -14.09 -22.33
CA PRO A 28 20.44 -15.13 -21.47
C PRO A 28 20.37 -14.60 -20.04
N ALA A 29 19.72 -15.34 -19.15
CA ALA A 29 19.71 -15.00 -17.73
C ALA A 29 21.17 -15.02 -17.26
N GLU A 30 21.78 -13.85 -17.11
CA GLU A 30 23.14 -13.73 -16.59
C GLU A 30 23.18 -14.41 -15.23
N ILE A 31 23.86 -15.56 -15.16
CA ILE A 31 24.00 -16.33 -13.94
C ILE A 31 24.81 -15.46 -12.97
N CYS A 32 24.24 -15.18 -11.80
CA CYS A 32 24.87 -14.31 -10.82
C CYS A 32 26.32 -14.78 -10.52
N PRO A 33 27.34 -13.95 -10.71
CA PRO A 33 28.74 -14.35 -10.56
C PRO A 33 29.13 -14.66 -9.11
N VAL A 34 28.36 -14.18 -8.14
CA VAL A 34 28.60 -14.38 -6.71
C VAL A 34 28.15 -15.77 -6.26
N CYS A 35 26.98 -16.22 -6.71
CA CYS A 35 26.41 -17.49 -6.26
C CYS A 35 26.37 -18.56 -7.35
N ALA A 36 26.77 -18.25 -8.58
CA ALA A 36 26.68 -19.13 -9.75
C ALA A 36 25.28 -19.77 -9.92
N GLY A 37 24.22 -19.03 -9.58
CA GLY A 37 22.84 -19.51 -9.64
C GLY A 37 22.35 -20.31 -8.43
N THR A 38 23.22 -20.65 -7.47
CA THR A 38 22.83 -21.38 -6.25
C THR A 38 21.97 -20.53 -5.30
N GLY A 39 22.09 -19.20 -5.36
CA GLY A 39 21.40 -18.28 -4.49
C GLY A 39 22.02 -18.10 -3.09
N TRP A 40 23.20 -18.68 -2.84
CA TRP A 40 23.92 -18.58 -1.58
C TRP A 40 25.32 -17.99 -1.78
N LYS A 41 25.80 -17.18 -0.83
CA LYS A 41 27.15 -16.61 -0.79
C LYS A 41 27.82 -16.94 0.55
N THR A 42 29.13 -17.14 0.55
CA THR A 42 29.89 -17.38 1.79
C THR A 42 30.08 -16.09 2.57
N VAL A 43 29.91 -16.13 3.89
CA VAL A 43 30.20 -15.00 4.78
C VAL A 43 31.69 -15.06 5.14
N PRO A 44 32.46 -13.97 4.98
CA PRO A 44 33.85 -13.93 5.43
C PRO A 44 33.94 -14.20 6.94
N ASP A 45 35.00 -14.87 7.38
CA ASP A 45 35.26 -15.02 8.81
C ASP A 45 35.60 -13.65 9.42
N ASP A 46 34.94 -13.31 10.53
CA ASP A 46 35.20 -12.08 11.26
C ASP A 46 36.35 -12.33 12.26
N PRO A 47 37.52 -11.70 12.08
CA PRO A 47 38.68 -11.89 12.95
C PRO A 47 38.44 -11.47 14.40
N ASN A 48 37.39 -10.68 14.70
CA ASN A 48 37.05 -10.22 16.05
C ASN A 48 36.11 -11.14 16.83
N THR A 49 35.66 -12.27 16.27
CA THR A 49 34.78 -13.22 16.99
C THR A 49 35.60 -14.33 17.66
N PRO A 50 35.81 -14.33 18.99
CA PRO A 50 36.67 -15.31 19.65
C PRO A 50 35.99 -16.68 19.73
N GLY A 51 36.68 -17.74 19.29
CA GLY A 51 36.34 -19.13 19.66
C GLY A 51 35.49 -19.94 18.67
N HIS A 52 35.08 -19.40 17.52
CA HIS A 52 34.38 -20.18 16.51
C HIS A 52 35.37 -20.84 15.54
N LYS A 53 35.30 -22.18 15.45
CA LYS A 53 35.97 -22.98 14.40
C LYS A 53 35.62 -22.42 13.02
N LYS A 54 36.51 -22.68 12.04
CA LYS A 54 36.41 -22.39 10.59
C LYS A 54 35.17 -23.01 9.90
N ASP A 55 33.97 -22.90 10.47
CA ASP A 55 32.74 -23.31 9.81
C ASP A 55 32.38 -22.27 8.76
N ARG A 56 32.40 -22.72 7.51
CA ARG A 56 32.14 -21.89 6.33
C ARG A 56 30.66 -21.48 6.33
N ARG A 57 30.36 -20.35 6.95
CA ARG A 57 29.00 -19.80 7.01
C ARG A 57 28.55 -19.35 5.62
N VAL A 58 27.29 -19.62 5.30
CA VAL A 58 26.64 -19.15 4.07
C VAL A 58 25.42 -18.30 4.40
N THR A 59 25.17 -17.30 3.58
CA THR A 59 23.96 -16.47 3.64
C THR A 59 23.33 -16.38 2.25
N ARG A 60 22.09 -15.87 2.17
CA ARG A 60 21.45 -15.64 0.88
C ARG A 60 22.25 -14.63 0.07
N CYS A 61 22.39 -14.91 -1.21
CA CYS A 61 23.06 -13.99 -2.13
C CYS A 61 22.19 -12.75 -2.37
N ASP A 62 22.82 -11.60 -2.56
CA ASP A 62 22.12 -10.34 -2.78
C ASP A 62 21.23 -10.37 -4.04
N CYS A 63 21.55 -11.20 -5.04
CA CYS A 63 20.69 -11.38 -6.21
C CYS A 63 19.34 -11.99 -5.85
N GLN A 64 19.29 -12.93 -4.89
CA GLN A 64 18.05 -13.55 -4.44
C GLN A 64 17.25 -12.58 -3.57
N LEU A 65 17.93 -11.81 -2.72
CA LEU A 65 17.29 -10.76 -1.93
C LEU A 65 16.65 -9.69 -2.83
N ARG A 66 17.37 -9.20 -3.84
CA ARG A 66 16.84 -8.25 -4.82
C ARG A 66 15.68 -8.82 -5.64
N ALA A 67 15.81 -10.05 -6.13
CA ALA A 67 14.74 -10.70 -6.88
C ALA A 67 13.47 -10.88 -6.02
N ARG A 68 13.63 -11.29 -4.77
CA ARG A 68 12.52 -11.37 -3.81
C ARG A 68 11.89 -9.99 -3.58
N GLY A 69 12.69 -8.96 -3.33
CA GLY A 69 12.20 -7.59 -3.14
C GLY A 69 11.42 -7.07 -4.35
N GLN A 70 11.89 -7.32 -5.57
CA GLN A 70 11.17 -6.97 -6.80
C GLN A 70 9.84 -7.71 -6.92
N SER A 71 9.80 -9.02 -6.66
CA SER A 71 8.56 -9.78 -6.66
C SER A 71 7.56 -9.27 -5.62
N LEU A 72 8.02 -8.88 -4.44
CA LEU A 72 7.19 -8.29 -3.39
C LEU A 72 6.68 -6.89 -3.78
N LEU A 73 7.49 -6.06 -4.43
CA LEU A 73 7.05 -4.75 -4.94
C LEU A 73 5.94 -4.89 -5.99
N VAL A 74 6.05 -5.88 -6.88
CA VAL A 74 5.00 -6.19 -7.85
C VAL A 74 3.73 -6.67 -7.16
N ALA A 75 3.87 -7.56 -6.16
CA ALA A 75 2.75 -8.07 -5.37
C ALA A 75 2.09 -7.01 -4.48
N ALA A 76 2.78 -5.91 -4.18
CA ALA A 76 2.28 -4.86 -3.30
C ALA A 76 1.18 -3.98 -3.92
N HIS A 77 0.86 -4.15 -5.21
CA HIS A 77 -0.22 -3.43 -5.89
C HIS A 77 -0.11 -1.88 -5.82
N ILE A 78 1.11 -1.35 -5.77
CA ILE A 78 1.34 0.11 -5.75
C ILE A 78 0.95 0.71 -7.12
N PRO A 79 0.01 1.66 -7.19
CA PRO A 79 -0.36 2.30 -8.45
C PRO A 79 0.82 3.01 -9.11
N ARG A 80 0.89 2.99 -10.46
CA ARG A 80 1.98 3.63 -11.23
C ARG A 80 2.25 5.08 -10.84
N ARG A 81 1.19 5.82 -10.50
CA ARG A 81 1.30 7.23 -10.10
C ARG A 81 2.09 7.43 -8.80
N TYR A 82 2.34 6.39 -8.02
CA TYR A 82 3.06 6.42 -6.76
C TYR A 82 4.37 5.61 -6.80
N GLU A 83 4.77 5.06 -7.95
CA GLU A 83 6.04 4.32 -8.09
C GLU A 83 7.26 5.15 -7.68
N HIS A 84 7.20 6.46 -7.91
CA HIS A 84 8.26 7.42 -7.57
C HIS A 84 8.26 7.85 -6.09
N CYS A 85 7.25 7.46 -5.30
CA CYS A 85 7.20 7.82 -3.89
C CYS A 85 8.21 6.99 -3.10
N GLU A 86 9.10 7.66 -2.38
CA GLU A 86 10.10 7.06 -1.48
C GLU A 86 10.26 7.96 -0.26
N LEU A 87 10.59 7.39 0.90
CA LEU A 87 10.86 8.19 2.10
C LEU A 87 11.99 9.19 1.83
N ALA A 88 13.07 8.75 1.20
CA ALA A 88 14.19 9.62 0.82
C ALA A 88 13.80 10.78 -0.13
N SER A 89 12.76 10.60 -0.94
CA SER A 89 12.25 11.62 -1.88
C SER A 89 11.21 12.56 -1.26
N TYR A 90 10.78 12.30 -0.02
CA TYR A 90 9.80 13.13 0.65
C TYR A 90 10.44 14.46 1.08
N THR A 91 9.88 15.58 0.63
CA THR A 91 10.40 16.92 0.93
C THR A 91 9.50 17.61 1.98
N PRO A 92 9.82 17.48 3.28
CA PRO A 92 9.06 18.18 4.33
C PRO A 92 9.37 19.67 4.39
N ASP A 93 10.53 20.09 3.87
CA ASP A 93 11.07 21.43 4.09
C ASP A 93 10.92 22.28 2.82
N PHE A 94 9.94 23.18 2.85
CA PHE A 94 9.75 24.21 1.82
C PHE A 94 9.18 25.49 2.45
N PRO A 95 9.29 26.65 1.78
CA PRO A 95 8.71 27.89 2.29
C PRO A 95 7.20 27.75 2.55
N GLY A 96 6.80 27.90 3.82
CA GLY A 96 5.42 27.72 4.29
C GLY A 96 5.02 26.27 4.54
N ALA A 97 5.98 25.34 4.66
CA ALA A 97 5.74 24.01 5.20
C ALA A 97 5.40 24.07 6.69
N HIS A 98 4.52 23.18 7.13
CA HIS A 98 4.21 23.05 8.55
C HIS A 98 5.19 22.07 9.21
N PRO A 99 5.64 22.31 10.45
CA PRO A 99 6.58 21.41 11.15
C PRO A 99 6.12 19.96 11.25
N SER A 100 4.80 19.72 11.25
CA SER A 100 4.25 18.36 11.33
C SER A 100 4.54 17.51 10.08
N LEU A 101 4.88 18.11 8.93
CA LEU A 101 5.37 17.36 7.77
C LEU A 101 6.73 16.71 8.05
N GLY A 102 7.65 17.46 8.69
CA GLY A 102 8.95 16.94 9.10
C GLY A 102 8.84 15.90 10.21
N LEU A 103 7.98 16.15 11.21
CA LEU A 103 7.70 15.16 12.25
C LEU A 103 7.07 13.88 11.69
N GLY A 104 6.13 14.01 10.75
CA GLY A 104 5.51 12.88 10.08
C GLY A 104 6.51 12.04 9.30
N HIS A 105 7.44 12.69 8.58
CA HIS A 105 8.54 12.00 7.90
C HIS A 105 9.43 11.26 8.90
N LEU A 106 9.83 11.92 9.99
CA LEU A 106 10.67 11.30 11.03
C LEU A 106 9.97 10.08 11.66
N THR A 107 8.69 10.19 11.98
CA THR A 107 7.91 9.08 12.52
C THR A 107 7.79 7.93 11.53
N ALA A 108 7.59 8.21 10.24
CA ALA A 108 7.56 7.20 9.19
C ALA A 108 8.91 6.46 9.05
N SER A 109 10.03 7.18 9.07
CA SER A 109 11.36 6.58 9.02
C SER A 109 11.65 5.72 10.25
N LYS A 110 11.36 6.23 11.46
CA LYS A 110 11.49 5.46 12.71
C LYS A 110 10.62 4.21 12.71
N PHE A 111 9.40 4.32 12.20
CA PHE A 111 8.51 3.17 12.08
C PHE A 111 9.13 2.06 11.25
N VAL A 112 9.78 2.38 10.13
CA VAL A 112 10.48 1.38 9.32
C VAL A 112 11.67 0.79 10.07
N GLU A 113 12.48 1.62 10.71
CA GLU A 113 13.65 1.19 11.48
C GLU A 113 13.26 0.21 12.60
N GLU A 114 12.25 0.56 13.38
CA GLU A 114 11.77 -0.18 14.55
C GLU A 114 10.76 -1.29 14.21
N TYR A 115 10.34 -1.41 12.94
CA TYR A 115 9.30 -2.37 12.54
C TYR A 115 9.61 -3.80 12.98
N ASP A 116 8.69 -4.35 13.78
CA ASP A 116 8.63 -5.74 14.24
C ASP A 116 7.26 -6.34 13.86
N PRO A 117 7.22 -7.42 13.05
CA PRO A 117 5.97 -8.10 12.69
C PRO A 117 5.14 -8.61 13.88
N SER A 118 5.73 -8.75 15.07
CA SER A 118 5.03 -9.26 16.27
C SER A 118 4.30 -8.19 17.09
N ASP A 119 4.61 -6.90 16.91
CA ASP A 119 3.96 -5.78 17.61
C ASP A 119 2.55 -5.51 17.05
N GLY A 120 2.36 -5.69 15.73
CA GLY A 120 1.07 -5.44 15.07
C GLY A 120 0.65 -3.96 15.00
N THR A 121 1.32 -3.07 15.73
CA THR A 121 1.06 -1.63 15.75
C THR A 121 1.28 -0.99 14.38
N GLY A 122 0.26 -0.28 13.88
CA GLY A 122 0.27 0.45 12.62
C GLY A 122 0.38 1.96 12.75
N LEU A 123 0.07 2.66 11.66
CA LEU A 123 0.05 4.13 11.61
C LEU A 123 -1.29 4.64 11.07
N LEU A 124 -1.85 5.65 11.73
CA LEU A 124 -2.99 6.40 11.24
C LEU A 124 -2.51 7.80 10.82
N ILE A 125 -2.31 7.99 9.52
CA ILE A 125 -1.81 9.22 8.93
C ILE A 125 -2.98 10.12 8.55
N ILE A 126 -3.14 11.23 9.27
CA ILE A 126 -4.26 12.16 9.17
C ILE A 126 -3.78 13.47 8.60
N GLY A 127 -4.56 14.14 7.76
CA GLY A 127 -4.17 15.46 7.29
C GLY A 127 -4.94 15.91 6.07
N LYS A 128 -4.82 17.19 5.71
CA LYS A 128 -5.52 17.76 4.56
C LYS A 128 -5.05 17.18 3.22
N ILE A 129 -5.83 17.43 2.17
CA ILE A 129 -5.47 17.00 0.81
C ILE A 129 -4.12 17.63 0.42
N GLY A 130 -3.23 16.84 -0.18
CA GLY A 130 -1.96 17.34 -0.69
C GLY A 130 -0.83 17.48 0.33
N THR A 131 -1.00 17.00 1.57
CA THR A 131 0.06 17.00 2.60
C THR A 131 1.03 15.81 2.52
N GLY A 132 0.88 14.93 1.52
CA GLY A 132 1.83 13.83 1.27
C GLY A 132 1.57 12.52 2.05
N LYS A 133 0.39 12.34 2.64
CA LYS A 133 0.03 11.11 3.39
C LYS A 133 0.29 9.81 2.61
N THR A 134 -0.22 9.72 1.38
CA THR A 134 -0.03 8.54 0.54
C THR A 134 1.43 8.35 0.15
N HIS A 135 2.19 9.44 -0.04
CA HIS A 135 3.63 9.37 -0.31
C HIS A 135 4.36 8.72 0.86
N LEU A 136 4.08 9.14 2.09
CA LEU A 136 4.67 8.52 3.29
C LEU A 136 4.27 7.05 3.40
N ALA A 137 2.98 6.73 3.24
CA ALA A 137 2.50 5.34 3.32
C ALA A 137 3.18 4.42 2.28
N VAL A 138 3.29 4.88 1.03
CA VAL A 138 3.97 4.14 -0.05
C VAL A 138 5.48 4.05 0.21
N GLY A 139 6.10 5.13 0.68
CA GLY A 139 7.51 5.15 1.05
C GLY A 139 7.83 4.12 2.14
N ILE A 140 6.99 4.03 3.17
CA ILE A 140 7.14 3.04 4.26
C ILE A 140 7.11 1.62 3.70
N ILE A 141 6.08 1.24 2.93
CA ILE A 141 5.98 -0.14 2.44
C ILE A 141 7.09 -0.49 1.44
N LYS A 142 7.53 0.46 0.59
CA LYS A 142 8.67 0.23 -0.31
C LYS A 142 9.95 -0.03 0.48
N GLU A 143 10.21 0.77 1.51
CA GLU A 143 11.39 0.59 2.34
C GLU A 143 11.32 -0.74 3.13
N LEU A 144 10.16 -1.11 3.70
CA LEU A 144 9.96 -2.39 4.38
C LEU A 144 10.18 -3.59 3.45
N ILE A 145 9.68 -3.52 2.22
CA ILE A 145 9.90 -4.56 1.20
C ILE A 145 11.38 -4.67 0.85
N LEU A 146 12.04 -3.54 0.56
CA LEU A 146 13.39 -3.54 0.01
C LEU A 146 14.47 -3.80 1.07
N SER A 147 14.32 -3.24 2.26
CA SER A 147 15.31 -3.35 3.35
C SER A 147 15.08 -4.58 4.22
N LYS A 148 13.81 -4.95 4.48
CA LYS A 148 13.43 -6.03 5.42
C LYS A 148 12.77 -7.24 4.76
N GLY A 149 12.38 -7.17 3.48
CA GLY A 149 11.76 -8.29 2.76
C GLY A 149 10.35 -8.65 3.26
N ILE A 150 9.66 -7.68 3.86
CA ILE A 150 8.32 -7.81 4.44
C ILE A 150 7.26 -7.81 3.33
N SER A 151 6.22 -8.64 3.49
CA SER A 151 5.06 -8.63 2.61
C SER A 151 4.22 -7.39 2.88
N CYS A 152 4.03 -6.55 1.86
CA CYS A 152 3.14 -5.40 1.98
C CYS A 152 2.13 -5.37 0.83
N LEU A 153 0.97 -4.75 1.08
CA LEU A 153 -0.09 -4.59 0.10
C LEU A 153 -0.69 -3.19 0.19
N PHE A 154 -0.92 -2.57 -0.95
CA PHE A 154 -1.55 -1.26 -1.07
C PHE A 154 -2.96 -1.39 -1.67
N TYR A 155 -3.92 -0.73 -1.03
CA TYR A 155 -5.27 -0.57 -1.56
C TYR A 155 -5.79 0.86 -1.37
N ASP A 156 -6.34 1.45 -2.44
CA ASP A 156 -7.25 2.60 -2.30
C ASP A 156 -8.57 2.08 -1.74
N TYR A 157 -9.06 2.74 -0.68
CA TYR A 157 -10.26 2.34 0.04
C TYR A 157 -11.48 2.14 -0.88
N ARG A 158 -11.66 2.98 -1.90
CA ARG A 158 -12.79 2.88 -2.84
C ARG A 158 -12.64 1.68 -3.75
N GLU A 159 -11.43 1.42 -4.23
CA GLU A 159 -11.16 0.32 -5.15
C GLU A 159 -11.28 -1.02 -4.43
N LEU A 160 -10.80 -1.14 -3.20
CA LEU A 160 -10.97 -2.35 -2.39
C LEU A 160 -12.46 -2.70 -2.19
N LEU A 161 -13.28 -1.72 -1.80
CA LEU A 161 -14.72 -1.95 -1.64
C LEU A 161 -15.37 -2.37 -2.95
N LYS A 162 -15.02 -1.75 -4.08
CA LYS A 162 -15.53 -2.16 -5.40
C LYS A 162 -15.12 -3.58 -5.76
N GLU A 163 -13.86 -3.97 -5.52
CA GLU A 163 -13.38 -5.33 -5.80
C GLU A 163 -14.17 -6.37 -4.99
N ILE A 164 -14.36 -6.13 -3.69
CA ILE A 164 -15.18 -7.00 -2.83
C ILE A 164 -16.61 -7.05 -3.34
N GLN A 165 -17.22 -5.90 -3.67
CA GLN A 165 -18.59 -5.84 -4.14
C GLN A 165 -18.78 -6.59 -5.48
N ASN A 166 -17.80 -6.53 -6.37
CA ASN A 166 -17.82 -7.23 -7.66
C ASN A 166 -17.67 -8.75 -7.51
N SER A 167 -17.01 -9.23 -6.44
CA SER A 167 -16.83 -10.66 -6.19
C SER A 167 -18.15 -11.40 -5.87
N TYR A 168 -19.20 -10.68 -5.45
CA TYR A 168 -20.53 -11.26 -5.26
C TYR A 168 -21.29 -11.49 -6.57
N ASN A 169 -20.81 -10.96 -7.70
CA ASN A 169 -21.47 -11.16 -8.98
C ASN A 169 -21.15 -12.57 -9.51
N ALA A 170 -22.17 -13.42 -9.66
CA ALA A 170 -22.04 -14.81 -10.09
C ALA A 170 -21.38 -15.00 -11.47
N ALA A 171 -21.24 -13.94 -12.27
CA ALA A 171 -20.50 -13.95 -13.53
C ALA A 171 -18.96 -13.87 -13.35
N VAL A 172 -18.47 -13.52 -12.16
CA VAL A 172 -17.06 -13.39 -11.84
C VAL A 172 -16.60 -14.67 -11.15
N GLN A 173 -15.57 -15.33 -11.67
CA GLN A 173 -15.05 -16.60 -11.11
C GLN A 173 -14.21 -16.41 -9.83
N THR A 174 -14.05 -15.18 -9.36
CA THR A 174 -13.26 -14.84 -8.16
C THR A 174 -14.19 -14.77 -6.95
N THR A 175 -13.91 -15.56 -5.92
CA THR A 175 -14.71 -15.52 -4.70
C THR A 175 -14.33 -14.32 -3.83
N GLU A 176 -15.24 -13.88 -2.97
CA GLU A 176 -14.97 -12.85 -1.95
C GLU A 176 -13.73 -13.18 -1.12
N LEU A 177 -13.59 -14.45 -0.72
CA LEU A 177 -12.45 -14.94 0.04
C LEU A 177 -11.13 -14.82 -0.72
N ASP A 178 -11.13 -14.97 -2.05
CA ASP A 178 -9.91 -14.82 -2.85
C ASP A 178 -9.39 -13.38 -2.86
N VAL A 179 -10.30 -12.39 -2.80
CA VAL A 179 -9.95 -10.96 -2.72
C VAL A 179 -9.54 -10.59 -1.31
N LEU A 180 -10.25 -11.09 -0.30
CA LEU A 180 -9.99 -10.74 1.11
C LEU A 180 -8.77 -11.44 1.70
N ARG A 181 -8.44 -12.66 1.25
CA ARG A 181 -7.32 -13.43 1.84
C ARG A 181 -5.98 -12.67 1.78
N PRO A 182 -5.54 -12.11 0.63
CA PRO A 182 -4.31 -11.29 0.60
C PRO A 182 -4.36 -10.08 1.54
N VAL A 183 -5.54 -9.46 1.68
CA VAL A 183 -5.78 -8.31 2.55
C VAL A 183 -5.68 -8.69 4.03
N PHE A 184 -6.09 -9.91 4.41
CA PHE A 184 -5.95 -10.41 5.78
C PHE A 184 -4.52 -10.89 6.08
N GLU A 185 -3.90 -11.62 5.14
CA GLU A 185 -2.66 -12.36 5.39
C GLU A 185 -1.37 -11.54 5.22
N THR A 186 -1.39 -10.45 4.46
CA THR A 186 -0.20 -9.61 4.27
C THR A 186 0.30 -9.04 5.61
N ASP A 187 1.63 -8.96 5.78
CA ASP A 187 2.24 -8.48 7.02
C ASP A 187 1.87 -7.00 7.25
N VAL A 188 1.90 -6.19 6.19
CA VAL A 188 1.56 -4.76 6.24
C VAL A 188 0.55 -4.38 5.16
N LEU A 189 -0.63 -3.91 5.58
CA LEU A 189 -1.65 -3.39 4.67
C LEU A 189 -1.64 -1.86 4.71
N VAL A 190 -1.56 -1.21 3.55
CA VAL A 190 -1.87 0.22 3.39
C VAL A 190 -3.30 0.36 2.89
N LEU A 191 -4.13 1.06 3.65
CA LEU A 191 -5.48 1.45 3.26
C LEU A 191 -5.53 2.97 3.05
N ASP A 192 -5.49 3.38 1.78
CA ASP A 192 -5.41 4.80 1.38
C ASP A 192 -6.80 5.44 1.30
N GLU A 193 -6.93 6.66 1.82
CA GLU A 193 -8.14 7.48 1.82
C GLU A 193 -9.35 6.85 2.55
N LEU A 194 -9.13 6.32 3.74
CA LEU A 194 -10.20 5.81 4.61
C LEU A 194 -11.27 6.89 4.86
N GLY A 195 -12.53 6.50 4.67
CA GLY A 195 -13.71 7.36 4.83
C GLY A 195 -14.13 8.10 3.54
N ALA A 196 -13.40 7.92 2.42
CA ALA A 196 -13.75 8.57 1.16
C ALA A 196 -15.11 8.12 0.58
N VAL A 197 -15.54 6.89 0.87
CA VAL A 197 -16.89 6.38 0.53
C VAL A 197 -17.89 6.81 1.61
N LYS A 198 -19.13 7.09 1.19
CA LYS A 198 -20.22 7.36 2.15
C LYS A 198 -20.46 6.13 3.03
N PRO A 199 -20.68 6.30 4.33
CA PRO A 199 -21.00 5.20 5.22
C PRO A 199 -22.28 4.50 4.76
N THR A 200 -22.22 3.19 4.64
CA THR A 200 -23.37 2.29 4.55
C THR A 200 -23.13 1.13 5.52
N GLU A 201 -24.19 0.42 5.92
CA GLU A 201 -24.07 -0.74 6.82
C GLU A 201 -23.08 -1.77 6.26
N TRP A 202 -23.22 -2.12 4.97
CA TRP A 202 -22.29 -3.03 4.30
C TRP A 202 -20.83 -2.53 4.30
N VAL A 203 -20.60 -1.23 4.07
CA VAL A 203 -19.23 -0.66 4.11
C VAL A 203 -18.65 -0.79 5.52
N TRP A 204 -19.43 -0.48 6.55
CA TRP A 204 -18.98 -0.61 7.94
C TRP A 204 -18.68 -2.05 8.32
N ASP A 205 -19.55 -2.99 7.98
CA ASP A 205 -19.35 -4.41 8.27
C ASP A 205 -18.10 -4.96 7.58
N THR A 206 -17.91 -4.63 6.30
CA THR A 206 -16.75 -5.06 5.51
C THR A 206 -15.44 -4.56 6.10
N VAL A 207 -15.37 -3.28 6.46
CA VAL A 207 -14.14 -2.68 6.98
C VAL A 207 -13.89 -3.10 8.43
N SER A 208 -14.95 -3.24 9.22
CA SER A 208 -14.89 -3.81 10.57
C SER A 208 -14.33 -5.23 10.53
N LEU A 209 -14.76 -6.07 9.57
CA LEU A 209 -14.21 -7.40 9.37
C LEU A 209 -12.70 -7.36 9.06
N ILE A 210 -12.28 -6.51 8.11
CA ILE A 210 -10.86 -6.35 7.74
C ILE A 210 -10.02 -5.93 8.93
N LEU A 211 -10.40 -4.85 9.62
CA LEU A 211 -9.63 -4.32 10.74
C LEU A 211 -9.59 -5.28 11.93
N ASN A 212 -10.71 -5.95 12.23
CA ASN A 212 -10.76 -6.90 13.34
C ASN A 212 -9.96 -8.16 13.07
N SER A 213 -10.03 -8.74 11.87
CA SER A 213 -9.21 -9.89 11.50
C SER A 213 -7.73 -9.55 11.63
N ARG A 214 -7.32 -8.42 11.04
CA ARG A 214 -5.92 -7.99 11.08
C ARG A 214 -5.44 -7.69 12.50
N TYR A 215 -6.26 -7.06 13.33
CA TYR A 215 -5.91 -6.86 14.73
C TYR A 215 -5.71 -8.19 15.46
N ASN A 216 -6.65 -9.12 15.32
CA ASN A 216 -6.61 -10.39 16.05
C ASN A 216 -5.39 -11.23 15.66
N ASP A 217 -4.93 -11.09 14.41
CA ASP A 217 -3.77 -11.77 13.87
C ASP A 217 -2.47 -10.95 14.03
N ASN A 218 -2.48 -9.87 14.83
CA ASN A 218 -1.35 -8.93 15.03
C ASN A 218 -0.73 -8.42 13.71
N ARG A 219 -1.56 -8.16 12.70
CA ARG A 219 -1.15 -7.69 11.38
C ARG A 219 -1.18 -6.17 11.31
N THR A 220 -0.07 -5.60 10.87
CA THR A 220 0.13 -4.15 10.83
C THR A 220 -0.71 -3.48 9.76
N THR A 221 -1.38 -2.37 10.10
CA THR A 221 -2.20 -1.63 9.14
C THR A 221 -1.82 -0.15 9.14
N ILE A 222 -1.44 0.38 7.98
CA ILE A 222 -1.17 1.80 7.76
C ILE A 222 -2.38 2.40 7.05
N ILE A 223 -2.94 3.45 7.62
CA ILE A 223 -4.18 4.06 7.15
C ILE A 223 -3.90 5.51 6.83
N THR A 224 -4.41 6.00 5.71
CA THR A 224 -4.42 7.45 5.43
C THR A 224 -5.85 7.96 5.43
N THR A 225 -6.07 9.16 5.97
CA THR A 225 -7.40 9.79 5.93
C THR A 225 -7.32 11.30 5.79
N ASN A 226 -8.30 11.87 5.09
CA ASN A 226 -8.47 13.31 4.93
C ASN A 226 -9.40 13.93 6.00
N PHE A 227 -10.03 13.09 6.83
CA PHE A 227 -11.00 13.52 7.83
C PHE A 227 -10.31 13.73 9.18
N GLU A 228 -10.76 14.74 9.91
CA GLU A 228 -10.26 14.99 11.26
C GLU A 228 -10.68 13.86 12.20
N ASP A 229 -9.75 13.43 13.06
CA ASP A 229 -9.99 12.40 14.06
C ASP A 229 -10.79 12.96 15.24
N GLN A 230 -12.09 13.12 15.01
CA GLN A 230 -13.06 13.54 16.01
C GLN A 230 -14.25 12.59 16.05
N PRO A 231 -14.91 12.49 17.21
CA PRO A 231 -16.12 11.67 17.35
C PRO A 231 -17.24 12.15 16.44
N ALA A 232 -18.22 11.26 16.22
CA ALA A 232 -19.39 11.56 15.43
C ALA A 232 -20.24 12.69 16.05
N ALA A 233 -20.97 13.43 15.22
CA ALA A 233 -21.68 14.65 15.63
C ALA A 233 -22.71 14.39 16.72
N GLY A 234 -23.36 13.22 16.64
CA GLY A 234 -24.37 12.79 17.60
C GLY A 234 -23.81 12.47 19.00
N VAL A 235 -22.49 12.29 19.13
CA VAL A 235 -21.82 12.01 20.40
C VAL A 235 -21.33 13.30 21.08
N ALA A 236 -21.01 14.33 20.30
CA ALA A 236 -20.63 15.65 20.82
C ALA A 236 -21.88 16.42 21.29
N ILE A 237 -22.24 16.23 22.56
CA ILE A 237 -23.31 16.95 23.25
C ILE A 237 -23.12 18.47 23.07
N SER A 238 -24.19 19.19 22.68
CA SER A 238 -24.35 20.67 22.68
C SER A 238 -24.17 21.46 21.36
N LEU A 239 -24.51 20.90 20.19
CA LEU A 239 -24.60 21.71 18.95
C LEU A 239 -26.04 21.81 18.44
N SER A 240 -26.51 23.03 18.19
CA SER A 240 -27.77 23.31 17.48
C SER A 240 -27.76 22.64 16.09
N ALA A 241 -28.89 22.13 15.61
CA ALA A 241 -29.02 21.45 14.30
C ALA A 241 -28.40 22.25 13.13
N ALA A 242 -28.48 23.59 13.17
CA ALA A 242 -27.86 24.47 12.16
C ALA A 242 -26.32 24.47 12.18
N ARG A 243 -25.70 24.32 13.35
CA ARG A 243 -24.24 24.21 13.51
C ARG A 243 -23.74 22.80 13.19
N ALA A 244 -24.56 21.78 13.42
CA ALA A 244 -24.26 20.40 13.00
C ALA A 244 -24.23 20.27 11.47
N ALA A 245 -25.09 21.00 10.74
CA ALA A 245 -25.11 20.99 9.28
C ALA A 245 -23.95 21.78 8.62
N THR A 246 -23.31 22.71 9.35
CA THR A 246 -22.19 23.52 8.85
C THR A 246 -20.81 22.97 9.23
N ARG A 247 -20.74 21.97 10.11
CA ARG A 247 -19.48 21.30 10.43
C ARG A 247 -19.09 20.35 9.30
N GLY A 248 -17.79 20.26 9.00
CA GLY A 248 -17.27 19.22 8.12
C GLY A 248 -17.46 17.83 8.76
N GLU A 249 -17.67 16.82 7.92
CA GLU A 249 -17.75 15.43 8.40
C GLU A 249 -16.42 15.02 9.06
N THR A 250 -16.51 14.34 10.21
CA THR A 250 -15.35 13.82 10.94
C THR A 250 -15.08 12.37 10.55
N LEU A 251 -13.93 11.85 10.96
CA LEU A 251 -13.65 10.42 10.82
C LEU A 251 -14.72 9.59 11.55
N GLY A 252 -15.12 10.01 12.77
CA GLY A 252 -16.21 9.37 13.51
C GLY A 252 -17.54 9.35 12.75
N ASP A 253 -17.88 10.40 11.99
CA ASP A 253 -19.08 10.39 11.14
C ASP A 253 -18.98 9.39 9.98
N ARG A 254 -17.76 9.16 9.45
CA ARG A 254 -17.53 8.30 8.28
C ARG A 254 -17.36 6.83 8.61
N ILE A 255 -16.70 6.48 9.71
CA ILE A 255 -16.43 5.09 10.09
C ILE A 255 -17.15 4.66 11.38
N GLY A 256 -17.81 5.56 12.08
CA GLY A 256 -18.45 5.28 13.37
C GLY A 256 -17.46 5.23 14.55
N GLU A 257 -18.00 5.42 15.76
CA GLU A 257 -17.18 5.56 16.97
C GLU A 257 -16.45 4.27 17.36
N ARG A 258 -17.07 3.11 17.14
CA ARG A 258 -16.46 1.80 17.44
C ARG A 258 -15.20 1.58 16.62
N MET A 259 -15.26 1.84 15.31
CA MET A 259 -14.11 1.67 14.43
C MET A 259 -13.04 2.72 14.72
N ARG A 260 -13.44 3.98 14.98
CA ARG A 260 -12.51 5.02 15.41
C ARG A 260 -11.73 4.60 16.65
N SER A 261 -12.41 4.15 17.71
CA SER A 261 -11.76 3.64 18.93
C SER A 261 -10.78 2.51 18.62
N ARG A 262 -11.16 1.59 17.72
CA ARG A 262 -10.29 0.51 17.27
C ARG A 262 -9.01 0.99 16.58
N LEU A 263 -9.12 2.02 15.75
CA LEU A 263 -7.96 2.61 15.09
C LEU A 263 -6.99 3.25 16.09
N HIS A 264 -7.49 3.86 17.17
CA HIS A 264 -6.64 4.42 18.23
C HIS A 264 -5.87 3.35 19.01
N GLU A 265 -6.44 2.16 19.14
CA GLU A 265 -5.79 1.04 19.81
C GLU A 265 -4.71 0.40 18.92
N MET A 266 -4.98 0.26 17.62
CA MET A 266 -4.10 -0.47 16.70
C MET A 266 -3.07 0.41 15.96
N CYS A 267 -3.22 1.73 15.99
CA CYS A 267 -2.36 2.64 15.22
C CYS A 267 -1.80 3.79 16.07
N ARG A 268 -0.54 4.14 15.84
CA ARG A 268 0.02 5.43 16.26
C ARG A 268 -0.45 6.53 15.32
N ILE A 269 -0.94 7.63 15.87
CA ILE A 269 -1.49 8.75 15.08
C ILE A 269 -0.37 9.66 14.59
N VAL A 270 -0.39 9.99 13.31
CA VAL A 270 0.52 10.92 12.66
C VAL A 270 -0.28 11.99 11.93
N THR A 271 -0.28 13.21 12.48
CA THR A 271 -1.00 14.34 11.87
C THR A 271 -0.08 15.15 10.97
N LEU A 272 -0.50 15.33 9.72
CA LEU A 272 0.15 16.14 8.69
C LEU A 272 -0.71 17.36 8.38
N ASP A 273 -0.28 18.50 8.89
CA ASP A 273 -0.86 19.80 8.57
C ASP A 273 0.00 20.46 7.50
N GLY A 274 -0.60 21.29 6.65
CA GLY A 274 0.14 21.94 5.59
C GLY A 274 -0.75 22.40 4.45
N THR A 275 -0.15 23.18 3.57
CA THR A 275 -0.76 23.58 2.30
C THR A 275 -0.60 22.47 1.26
N ASP A 276 -1.51 22.42 0.28
CA ASP A 276 -1.48 21.42 -0.77
C ASP A 276 -0.20 21.56 -1.62
N PHE A 277 0.70 20.59 -1.50
CA PHE A 277 1.97 20.56 -2.24
C PHE A 277 1.76 20.44 -3.76
N ARG A 278 0.66 19.81 -4.21
CA ARG A 278 0.36 19.60 -5.64
C ARG A 278 0.09 20.92 -6.36
N GLN A 279 -0.45 21.91 -5.67
CA GLN A 279 -0.71 23.24 -6.23
C GLN A 279 0.60 24.02 -6.49
N LYS A 280 1.62 23.82 -5.64
CA LYS A 280 2.93 24.46 -5.79
C LYS A 280 3.76 23.83 -6.91
N LEU A 281 3.73 22.51 -7.07
CA LEU A 281 4.41 21.83 -8.18
C LEU A 281 3.86 22.28 -9.54
N ARG A 282 2.53 22.36 -9.67
CA ARG A 282 1.91 22.83 -10.92
C ARG A 282 2.23 24.30 -11.21
N SER A 283 2.24 25.19 -10.22
CA SER A 283 2.58 26.59 -10.47
C SER A 283 4.06 26.83 -10.82
N ALA A 284 4.97 25.97 -10.35
CA ALA A 284 6.38 26.01 -10.70
C ALA A 284 6.67 25.50 -12.13
N SER A 285 5.87 24.55 -12.65
CA SER A 285 6.04 24.02 -14.01
C SER A 285 5.49 24.92 -15.13
N TYR A 286 4.78 26.00 -14.78
CA TYR A 286 4.24 26.99 -15.74
C TYR A 286 5.00 28.33 -15.72
N ARG A 287 6.14 28.42 -15.05
CA ARG A 287 7.08 29.55 -15.09
C ARG A 287 8.37 29.13 -15.76
#